data_AF-A0A1V8XDX0-F1
#
_entry.id   AF-A0A1V8XDX0-F1
#
_cell.length_a   1.000
_cell.length_b   1.000
_cell.length_c   1.000
_cell.angle_alpha   90.00
_cell.angle_beta   90.00
_cell.angle_gamma   90.00
#
_symmetry.space_group_name_H-M   'P 1'
#
loop_
_entity.id
_entity.type
_entity.pdbx_description
1 polymer ?
#
loop_
_entity_poly.entity_id
_entity_poly.type
_entity_poly.pdbx_seq_one_letter_code
_entity_poly.pdbx_strand_id
1 'polypeptide(L)'
;MVFKFLQKFKEANQLESSAQEVVSKQYLEIRKTSFVQKKDEKIVIDFLSDMDKDFGSSQDDRVRQGEHFEQFLAAAFRLAGYGVEITKKSYVKDHRKYVGDGGVDLILTKEKKRIAVQAKSNRLNAKPTPTLIGRKDITNFSGISNKNWDKKMFITTSFFYQQVYEEIEQNEKAKEIEWYDRYGLLQLLNQIIPDTMLKFQLLNSLPMGIKICPKCSEGIIINCRNGKTGHLFKACSLHCGHTEKFNTTE
;
A
#
# COMPACT_ATOMS: atom_id res chain seq x y z
N MET A 1 -2.70 0.23 -23.16
CA MET A 1 -2.52 -1.09 -23.80
C MET A 1 -3.52 -2.15 -23.26
N VAL A 2 -4.80 -1.78 -23.07
CA VAL A 2 -5.92 -2.69 -22.71
C VAL A 2 -7.02 -2.65 -23.79
N PHE A 3 -7.09 -1.58 -24.57
CA PHE A 3 -8.08 -1.38 -25.63
C PHE A 3 -7.92 -2.29 -26.86
N LYS A 4 -6.73 -2.86 -27.13
CA LYS A 4 -6.54 -3.77 -28.28
C LYS A 4 -7.11 -5.17 -28.06
N PHE A 5 -7.39 -5.58 -26.82
CA PHE A 5 -7.92 -6.93 -26.53
C PHE A 5 -9.45 -6.99 -26.67
N LEU A 6 -10.17 -5.91 -26.32
CA LEU A 6 -11.63 -5.86 -26.44
C LEU A 6 -12.11 -5.64 -27.88
N GLN A 7 -11.28 -5.05 -28.75
CA GLN A 7 -11.66 -4.76 -30.13
C GLN A 7 -11.78 -6.03 -31.00
N LYS A 8 -10.97 -7.06 -30.70
CA LYS A 8 -11.02 -8.36 -31.40
C LYS A 8 -12.32 -9.15 -31.20
N PHE A 9 -13.10 -8.87 -30.16
CA PHE A 9 -14.38 -9.56 -29.91
C PHE A 9 -15.57 -8.92 -30.63
N LYS A 10 -15.47 -7.65 -31.05
CA LYS A 10 -16.54 -6.99 -31.81
C LYS A 10 -16.52 -7.33 -33.30
N GLU A 11 -15.36 -7.64 -33.86
CA GLU A 11 -15.21 -7.96 -35.29
C GLU A 11 -15.53 -9.43 -35.62
N ALA A 12 -15.61 -10.31 -34.61
CA ALA A 12 -15.83 -11.75 -34.81
C ALA A 12 -17.31 -12.19 -34.83
N ASN A 13 -18.27 -11.27 -34.66
CA ASN A 13 -19.71 -11.59 -34.59
C ASN A 13 -20.48 -11.32 -35.90
N GLN A 14 -19.79 -11.25 -37.03
CA GLN A 14 -20.41 -11.27 -38.36
C GLN A 14 -19.75 -12.31 -39.25
N LEU A 15 -19.96 -13.60 -38.96
CA LEU A 15 -20.00 -14.69 -39.93
C LEU A 15 -20.41 -15.98 -39.19
N GLU A 16 -21.47 -16.60 -39.67
CA GLU A 16 -22.15 -17.72 -39.03
C GLU A 16 -21.33 -19.02 -38.95
N SER A 17 -21.67 -19.78 -37.91
CA SER A 17 -21.72 -21.25 -37.83
C SER A 17 -20.52 -22.07 -38.33
N SER A 18 -19.69 -22.51 -37.39
CA SER A 18 -19.21 -23.91 -37.23
C SER A 18 -17.96 -23.96 -36.34
N ALA A 19 -18.13 -23.73 -35.04
CA ALA A 19 -17.10 -24.04 -34.07
C ALA A 19 -17.71 -24.20 -32.67
N GLN A 20 -18.62 -25.17 -32.52
CA GLN A 20 -18.69 -25.90 -31.26
C GLN A 20 -17.41 -26.74 -31.17
N GLU A 21 -16.30 -26.13 -30.75
CA GLU A 21 -15.25 -26.88 -30.08
C GLU A 21 -14.24 -25.95 -29.38
N VAL A 22 -14.09 -26.23 -28.09
CA VAL A 22 -12.98 -25.85 -27.23
C VAL A 22 -12.88 -24.36 -26.87
N VAL A 23 -13.82 -23.91 -26.03
CA VAL A 23 -13.45 -23.00 -24.93
C VAL A 23 -12.38 -23.74 -24.13
N SER A 24 -11.11 -23.41 -24.40
CA SER A 24 -9.98 -24.06 -23.74
C SER A 24 -10.15 -23.88 -22.23
N LYS A 25 -10.07 -24.99 -21.51
CA LYS A 25 -10.03 -25.06 -20.05
C LYS A 25 -8.71 -24.48 -19.52
N GLN A 26 -8.32 -23.29 -19.95
CA GLN A 26 -7.21 -22.55 -19.35
C GLN A 26 -7.75 -21.77 -18.15
N TYR A 27 -7.89 -22.50 -17.04
CA TYR A 27 -7.91 -22.03 -15.66
C TYR A 27 -8.57 -20.65 -15.42
N LEU A 28 -9.90 -20.65 -15.24
CA LEU A 28 -10.45 -19.82 -14.16
C LEU A 28 -9.86 -20.40 -12.87
N GLU A 29 -8.69 -19.94 -12.45
CA GLU A 29 -8.24 -20.20 -11.09
C GLU A 29 -9.24 -19.52 -10.16
N ILE A 30 -10.25 -20.27 -9.72
CA ILE A 30 -11.06 -19.90 -8.56
C ILE A 30 -10.11 -19.96 -7.38
N ARG A 31 -9.35 -18.87 -7.18
CA ARG A 31 -8.44 -18.72 -6.05
C ARG A 31 -9.30 -18.50 -4.83
N LYS A 32 -9.07 -19.31 -3.80
CA LYS A 32 -9.60 -19.01 -2.46
C LYS A 32 -8.95 -17.73 -1.98
N THR A 33 -9.75 -16.68 -1.81
CA THR A 33 -9.28 -15.44 -1.22
C THR A 33 -9.28 -15.59 0.29
N SER A 34 -8.11 -15.47 0.92
CA SER A 34 -8.02 -15.30 2.37
C SER A 34 -8.03 -13.82 2.71
N PHE A 35 -9.03 -13.41 3.50
CA PHE A 35 -9.12 -12.07 4.08
C PHE A 35 -8.35 -11.95 5.40
N VAL A 36 -7.71 -13.03 5.87
CA VAL A 36 -6.81 -12.94 7.03
C VAL A 36 -5.69 -11.96 6.69
N GLN A 37 -5.49 -10.98 7.56
CA GLN A 37 -4.41 -10.01 7.45
C GLN A 37 -3.37 -10.35 8.50
N LYS A 38 -2.15 -10.68 8.07
CA LYS A 38 -1.00 -10.71 8.98
C LYS A 38 -0.76 -9.31 9.55
N LYS A 39 -0.03 -9.23 10.66
CA LYS A 39 0.26 -7.95 11.35
C LYS A 39 0.72 -6.84 10.39
N ASP A 40 1.68 -7.14 9.51
CA ASP A 40 2.21 -6.15 8.57
C ASP A 40 1.24 -5.84 7.43
N GLU A 41 0.48 -6.81 6.94
CA GLU A 41 -0.57 -6.56 5.93
C GLU A 41 -1.64 -5.63 6.49
N LYS A 42 -2.02 -5.81 7.77
CA LYS A 42 -2.97 -4.93 8.44
C LYS A 42 -2.43 -3.51 8.54
N ILE A 43 -1.17 -3.31 8.93
CA ILE A 43 -0.54 -1.99 8.98
C ILE A 43 -0.56 -1.32 7.60
N VAL A 44 -0.22 -2.07 6.55
CA VAL A 44 -0.25 -1.56 5.17
C VAL A 44 -1.66 -1.17 4.73
N ILE A 45 -2.64 -2.06 4.93
CA ILE A 45 -4.03 -1.83 4.53
C ILE A 45 -4.63 -0.66 5.31
N ASP A 46 -4.47 -0.62 6.64
CA ASP A 46 -4.99 0.45 7.48
C ASP A 46 -4.41 1.82 7.07
N PHE A 47 -3.12 1.89 6.73
CA PHE A 47 -2.50 3.12 6.24
C PHE A 47 -3.03 3.54 4.86
N LEU A 48 -3.15 2.60 3.91
CA LEU A 48 -3.63 2.91 2.56
C LEU A 48 -5.11 3.34 2.56
N SER A 49 -5.91 2.86 3.51
CA SER A 49 -7.32 3.24 3.66
C SER A 49 -7.51 4.67 4.15
N ASP A 50 -6.50 5.27 4.81
CA ASP A 50 -6.52 6.67 5.25
C ASP A 50 -5.10 7.27 5.22
N MET A 51 -4.53 7.38 4.02
CA MET A 51 -3.16 7.90 3.83
C MET A 51 -3.00 9.36 4.29
N ASP A 52 -4.12 10.10 4.33
CA ASP A 52 -4.18 11.52 4.71
C ASP A 52 -4.75 11.72 6.13
N LYS A 53 -4.68 10.69 6.98
CA LYS A 53 -5.13 10.70 8.38
C LYS A 53 -4.65 11.93 9.13
N ASP A 54 -5.57 12.64 9.78
CA ASP A 54 -5.24 13.81 10.59
C ASP A 54 -4.70 13.41 11.98
N PHE A 55 -3.48 13.85 12.28
CA PHE A 55 -2.86 13.67 13.60
C PHE A 55 -2.96 14.92 14.48
N GLY A 56 -3.40 16.05 13.93
CA GLY A 56 -3.29 17.39 14.51
C GLY A 56 -2.16 18.21 13.87
N SER A 57 -1.78 19.30 14.56
CA SER A 57 -0.81 20.29 14.06
C SER A 57 0.34 20.58 15.05
N SER A 58 0.31 20.01 16.25
CA SER A 58 1.37 20.16 17.24
C SER A 58 2.67 19.47 16.79
N GLN A 59 3.76 19.75 17.50
CA GLN A 59 5.03 19.08 17.23
C GLN A 59 4.92 17.56 17.45
N ASP A 60 4.22 17.12 18.49
CA ASP A 60 4.01 15.70 18.77
C ASP A 60 3.14 15.04 17.70
N ASP A 61 2.14 15.75 17.15
CA ASP A 61 1.32 15.26 16.05
C ASP A 61 2.14 15.01 14.79
N ARG A 62 3.07 15.92 14.47
CA ARG A 62 3.99 15.78 13.35
C ARG A 62 4.93 14.59 13.53
N VAL A 63 5.41 14.35 14.75
CA VAL A 63 6.24 13.18 15.07
C VAL A 63 5.43 11.90 14.88
N ARG A 64 4.21 11.83 15.43
CA ARG A 64 3.31 10.68 15.28
C ARG A 64 2.96 10.39 13.82
N GLN A 65 2.75 11.44 13.01
CA GLN A 65 2.50 11.30 11.58
C GLN A 65 3.71 10.70 10.84
N GLY A 66 4.93 11.17 11.15
CA GLY A 66 6.16 10.61 10.60
C GLY A 66 6.37 9.14 11.00
N GLU A 67 6.25 8.84 12.29
CA GLU A 67 6.36 7.47 12.82
C GLU A 67 5.31 6.53 12.20
N HIS A 68 4.09 7.01 11.98
CA HIS A 68 3.04 6.23 11.32
C HIS A 68 3.44 5.83 9.90
N PHE A 69 4.04 6.75 9.14
CA PHE A 69 4.50 6.48 7.78
C PHE A 69 5.75 5.59 7.75
N GLU A 70 6.70 5.77 8.67
CA GLU A 70 7.87 4.91 8.82
C GLU A 70 7.46 3.46 9.15
N GLN A 71 6.50 3.27 10.06
CA GLN A 71 5.92 1.97 10.39
C GLN A 71 5.25 1.30 9.19
N PHE A 72 4.51 2.08 8.40
CA PHE A 72 3.89 1.62 7.16
C PHE A 72 4.92 1.12 6.14
N LEU A 73 5.95 1.92 5.83
CA LEU A 73 7.01 1.51 4.91
C LEU A 73 7.75 0.29 5.45
N ALA A 74 8.04 0.26 6.74
CA ALA A 74 8.70 -0.89 7.36
C ALA A 74 7.88 -2.17 7.25
N ALA A 75 6.55 -2.09 7.38
CA ALA A 75 5.66 -3.23 7.16
C ALA A 75 5.65 -3.67 5.69
N ALA A 76 5.54 -2.74 4.74
CA ALA A 76 5.57 -3.03 3.30
C ALA A 76 6.87 -3.73 2.87
N PHE A 77 8.02 -3.22 3.30
CA PHE A 77 9.32 -3.81 2.97
C PHE A 77 9.55 -5.16 3.67
N ARG A 78 9.06 -5.36 4.90
CA ARG A 78 9.11 -6.67 5.57
C ARG A 78 8.28 -7.71 4.83
N LEU A 79 7.08 -7.36 4.36
CA LEU A 79 6.26 -8.22 3.49
C LEU A 79 6.99 -8.57 2.19
N ALA A 80 7.78 -7.65 1.64
CA ALA A 80 8.63 -7.87 0.46
C ALA A 80 9.96 -8.63 0.75
N GLY A 81 10.15 -9.12 1.98
CA GLY A 81 11.28 -9.93 2.39
C GLY A 81 12.57 -9.16 2.69
N TYR A 82 12.50 -7.86 2.97
CA TYR A 82 13.66 -7.08 3.41
C TYR A 82 13.83 -7.19 4.93
N GLY A 83 15.09 -7.21 5.39
CA GLY A 83 15.42 -6.80 6.75
C GLY A 83 15.22 -5.29 6.87
N VAL A 84 14.55 -4.84 7.94
CA VAL A 84 14.22 -3.41 8.12
C VAL A 84 14.59 -2.94 9.52
N GLU A 85 15.27 -1.80 9.59
CA GLU A 85 15.53 -1.05 10.81
C GLU A 85 14.96 0.37 10.64
N ILE A 86 14.12 0.82 11.58
CA ILE A 86 13.71 2.22 11.69
C ILE A 86 14.77 2.91 12.55
N THR A 87 15.35 4.00 12.04
CA THR A 87 16.45 4.67 12.73
C THR A 87 15.94 5.46 13.93
N LYS A 88 16.79 5.61 14.94
CA LYS A 88 16.44 6.37 16.15
C LYS A 88 16.70 7.85 15.91
N LYS A 89 15.68 8.69 16.05
CA LYS A 89 15.76 10.16 15.98
C LYS A 89 16.63 10.77 17.08
N SER A 90 16.93 10.01 18.14
CA SER A 90 17.99 10.35 19.09
C SER A 90 18.59 9.12 19.74
N TYR A 91 19.86 9.21 20.11
CA TYR A 91 20.54 8.22 20.94
C TYR A 91 21.50 8.90 21.91
N VAL A 92 21.79 8.23 23.01
CA VAL A 92 22.77 8.70 24.00
C VAL A 92 24.05 7.90 23.80
N LYS A 93 25.16 8.60 23.60
CA LYS A 93 26.51 8.02 23.57
C LYS A 93 27.43 8.91 24.37
N ASP A 94 28.25 8.33 25.24
CA ASP A 94 29.22 9.07 26.08
C ASP A 94 28.58 10.24 26.84
N HIS A 95 27.40 10.01 27.45
CA HIS A 95 26.63 11.02 28.21
C HIS A 95 26.16 12.24 27.39
N ARG A 96 26.27 12.17 26.06
CA ARG A 96 25.77 13.18 25.11
C ARG A 96 24.57 12.64 24.36
N LYS A 97 23.50 13.45 24.28
CA LYS A 97 22.33 13.16 23.46
C LYS A 97 22.59 13.64 22.05
N TYR A 98 22.71 12.70 21.12
CA TYR A 98 22.75 12.96 19.69
C TYR A 98 21.31 12.98 19.17
N VAL A 99 20.95 14.04 18.45
CA VAL A 99 19.60 14.24 17.88
C VAL A 99 19.74 14.37 16.38
N GLY A 100 18.92 13.63 15.64
CA GLY A 100 18.95 13.53 14.19
C GLY A 100 19.30 12.12 13.72
N ASP A 101 18.54 11.63 12.76
CA ASP A 101 18.72 10.36 12.03
C ASP A 101 19.68 10.50 10.83
N GLY A 102 20.25 11.69 10.62
CA GLY A 102 21.13 11.98 9.48
C GLY A 102 20.39 12.03 8.13
N GLY A 103 19.06 12.19 8.15
CA GLY A 103 18.22 12.15 6.96
C GLY A 103 17.94 10.73 6.46
N VAL A 104 18.10 9.70 7.31
CA VAL A 104 17.79 8.31 6.96
C VAL A 104 16.81 7.78 7.98
N ASP A 105 15.54 7.61 7.61
CA ASP A 105 14.49 7.14 8.52
C ASP A 105 14.41 5.61 8.59
N LEU A 106 14.70 4.92 7.48
CA LEU A 106 14.79 3.47 7.44
C LEU A 106 16.09 2.99 6.79
N ILE A 107 16.57 1.86 7.29
CA ILE A 107 17.64 1.08 6.67
C ILE A 107 17.05 -0.26 6.22
N LEU A 108 17.11 -0.52 4.92
CA LEU A 108 16.68 -1.80 4.35
C LEU A 108 17.91 -2.67 4.04
N THR A 109 17.80 -3.96 4.30
CA THR A 109 18.81 -4.94 3.94
C THR A 109 18.20 -6.09 3.15
N LYS A 110 18.76 -6.39 1.97
CA LYS A 110 18.38 -7.56 1.16
C LYS A 110 19.61 -8.04 0.40
N GLU A 111 19.92 -9.34 0.47
CA GLU A 111 21.06 -9.94 -0.24
C GLU A 111 22.39 -9.20 0.03
N LYS A 112 22.63 -8.81 1.30
CA LYS A 112 23.79 -8.03 1.77
C LYS A 112 23.88 -6.58 1.23
N LYS A 113 22.93 -6.12 0.43
CA LYS A 113 22.82 -4.71 0.04
C LYS A 113 22.12 -3.90 1.13
N ARG A 114 22.62 -2.71 1.41
CA ARG A 114 22.06 -1.74 2.34
C ARG A 114 21.48 -0.56 1.58
N ILE A 115 20.23 -0.23 1.87
CA ILE A 115 19.49 0.85 1.23
C ILE A 115 19.12 1.87 2.31
N ALA A 116 19.49 3.13 2.09
CA ALA A 116 19.07 4.24 2.94
C ALA A 116 17.73 4.78 2.44
N VAL A 117 16.75 4.97 3.32
CA VAL A 117 15.44 5.51 2.95
C VAL A 117 15.15 6.76 3.77
N GLN A 118 14.84 7.86 3.10
CA GLN A 118 14.15 8.99 3.72
C GLN A 118 12.65 8.87 3.42
N ALA A 119 11.84 8.97 4.46
CA ALA A 119 10.40 8.90 4.44
C ALA A 119 9.80 10.26 4.86
N LYS A 120 9.02 10.89 3.98
CA LYS A 120 8.32 12.14 4.29
C LYS A 120 6.81 11.99 4.20
N SER A 121 6.11 12.13 5.31
CA SER A 121 4.65 12.15 5.32
C SER A 121 4.15 13.59 5.27
N ASN A 122 3.44 13.94 4.20
CA ASN A 122 2.69 15.18 4.05
C ASN A 122 1.27 14.84 3.59
N ARG A 123 0.27 15.47 4.24
CA ARG A 123 -1.15 15.25 3.95
C ARG A 123 -1.60 16.16 2.81
N LEU A 124 -2.34 15.61 1.86
CA LEU A 124 -2.92 16.38 0.76
C LEU A 124 -4.22 17.09 1.15
N ASN A 125 -4.87 16.65 2.23
CA ASN A 125 -6.06 17.29 2.80
C ASN A 125 -5.75 18.39 3.84
N ALA A 126 -4.46 18.74 4.03
CA ALA A 126 -4.05 19.76 4.98
C ALA A 126 -4.51 21.17 4.55
N LYS A 127 -4.98 21.97 5.51
CA LYS A 127 -5.41 23.37 5.33
C LYS A 127 -4.34 24.34 5.87
N PRO A 128 -4.17 25.54 5.28
CA PRO A 128 -4.93 26.09 4.14
C PRO A 128 -4.51 25.50 2.79
N THR A 129 -3.29 24.96 2.68
CA THR A 129 -2.78 24.29 1.48
C THR A 129 -1.93 23.08 1.86
N PRO A 130 -1.88 22.05 0.99
CA PRO A 130 -1.01 20.91 1.21
C PRO A 130 0.46 21.30 1.06
N THR A 131 1.32 20.69 1.87
CA THR A 131 2.77 20.83 1.74
C THR A 131 3.29 19.79 0.76
N LEU A 132 3.97 20.24 -0.28
CA LEU A 132 4.68 19.36 -1.22
C LEU A 132 6.17 19.32 -0.89
N ILE A 133 6.88 18.35 -1.47
CA ILE A 133 8.33 18.22 -1.29
C ILE A 133 9.05 19.27 -2.11
N GLY A 134 9.98 19.98 -1.48
CA GLY A 134 10.70 21.10 -2.08
C GLY A 134 12.19 20.83 -2.29
N ARG A 135 12.88 21.78 -2.93
CA ARG A 135 14.31 21.67 -3.27
C ARG A 135 15.18 21.37 -2.05
N LYS A 136 14.87 21.94 -0.88
CA LYS A 136 15.64 21.72 0.36
C LYS A 136 15.68 20.24 0.77
N ASP A 137 14.59 19.51 0.59
CA ASP A 137 14.53 18.07 0.90
C ASP A 137 15.50 17.28 -0.01
N ILE A 138 15.58 17.67 -1.29
CA ILE A 138 16.49 17.08 -2.29
C ILE A 138 17.94 17.33 -1.93
N THR A 139 18.30 18.60 -1.69
CA THR A 139 19.67 18.98 -1.36
C THR A 139 20.15 18.29 -0.09
N ASN A 140 19.31 18.23 0.94
CA ASN A 140 19.64 17.59 2.21
C ASN A 140 19.92 16.09 2.03
N PHE A 141 19.00 15.36 1.40
CA PHE A 141 19.12 13.91 1.27
C PHE A 141 20.20 13.50 0.25
N SER A 142 20.36 14.26 -0.84
CA SER A 142 21.45 14.03 -1.81
C SER A 142 22.82 14.30 -1.20
N GLY A 143 22.89 15.15 -0.17
CA GLY A 143 24.10 15.49 0.56
C GLY A 143 24.64 14.38 1.47
N ILE A 144 23.84 13.36 1.81
CA ILE A 144 24.31 12.28 2.69
C ILE A 144 25.41 11.44 2.03
N SER A 145 26.37 10.96 2.83
CA SER A 145 27.50 10.18 2.32
C SER A 145 27.06 8.85 1.70
N ASN A 146 27.67 8.47 0.57
CA ASN A 146 27.45 7.16 -0.08
C ASN A 146 28.21 6.01 0.60
N LYS A 147 29.14 6.27 1.53
CA LYS A 147 30.10 5.27 2.03
C LYS A 147 29.46 4.01 2.65
N ASN A 148 28.24 4.11 3.16
CA ASN A 148 27.56 3.03 3.89
C ASN A 148 26.35 2.44 3.13
N TRP A 149 26.09 2.90 1.91
CA TRP A 149 24.83 2.63 1.21
C TRP A 149 25.10 2.19 -0.22
N ASP A 150 24.51 1.06 -0.61
CA ASP A 150 24.51 0.60 -2.00
C ASP A 150 23.48 1.35 -2.84
N LYS A 151 22.40 1.82 -2.20
CA LYS A 151 21.30 2.58 -2.80
C LYS A 151 20.71 3.57 -1.82
N LYS A 152 20.04 4.59 -2.36
CA LYS A 152 19.23 5.54 -1.60
C LYS A 152 17.84 5.64 -2.21
N MET A 153 16.83 5.79 -1.37
CA MET A 153 15.45 6.00 -1.76
C MET A 153 14.87 7.19 -0.99
N PHE A 154 14.08 8.02 -1.65
CA PHE A 154 13.25 9.03 -1.01
C PHE A 154 11.80 8.70 -1.32
N ILE A 155 10.97 8.57 -0.28
CA ILE A 155 9.57 8.17 -0.42
C ILE A 155 8.70 9.18 0.30
N THR A 156 7.65 9.66 -0.36
CA THR A 156 6.68 10.59 0.24
C THR A 156 5.23 10.19 -0.02
N THR A 157 4.34 10.62 0.87
CA THR A 157 2.88 10.54 0.69
C THR A 157 2.32 11.72 -0.11
N SER A 158 3.12 12.71 -0.49
CA SER A 158 2.71 13.87 -1.30
C SER A 158 3.37 13.87 -2.68
N PHE A 159 3.32 14.99 -3.38
CA PHE A 159 4.01 15.22 -4.65
C PHE A 159 5.24 16.10 -4.48
N PHE A 160 6.08 16.15 -5.52
CA PHE A 160 7.19 17.08 -5.65
C PHE A 160 6.73 18.36 -6.36
N TYR A 161 7.29 19.52 -5.98
CA TYR A 161 7.16 20.73 -6.81
C TYR A 161 7.93 20.58 -8.13
N GLN A 162 7.52 21.26 -9.21
CA GLN A 162 8.19 21.20 -10.51
C GLN A 162 9.72 21.42 -10.43
N GLN A 163 10.14 22.41 -9.66
CA GLN A 163 11.54 22.76 -9.40
C GLN A 163 12.39 21.63 -8.79
N VAL A 164 11.77 20.59 -8.22
CA VAL A 164 12.48 19.40 -7.71
C VAL A 164 12.94 18.51 -8.87
N TYR A 165 12.11 18.34 -9.90
CA TYR A 165 12.49 17.56 -11.07
C TYR A 165 13.71 18.18 -11.78
N GLU A 166 13.68 19.51 -11.94
CA GLU A 166 14.81 20.28 -12.48
C GLU A 166 16.09 20.10 -11.64
N GLU A 167 15.97 20.12 -10.30
CA GLU A 167 17.11 19.91 -9.40
C GLU A 167 17.68 18.49 -9.54
N ILE A 168 16.83 17.46 -9.64
CA ILE A 168 17.26 16.07 -9.82
C ILE A 168 18.01 15.93 -11.16
N GLU A 169 17.53 16.56 -12.22
CA GLU A 169 18.18 16.55 -13.54
C GLU A 169 19.54 17.24 -13.56
N GLN A 170 19.77 18.23 -12.69
CA GLN A 170 21.02 18.99 -12.64
C GLN A 170 22.02 18.46 -11.60
N ASN A 171 21.56 17.71 -10.61
CA ASN A 171 22.37 17.24 -9.49
C ASN A 171 22.74 15.75 -9.65
N GLU A 172 24.00 15.48 -10.01
CA GLU A 172 24.49 14.10 -10.22
C GLU A 172 24.27 13.18 -8.99
N LYS A 173 24.38 13.71 -7.77
CA LYS A 173 24.11 12.91 -6.56
C LYS A 173 22.63 12.59 -6.39
N ALA A 174 21.74 13.48 -6.85
CA ALA A 174 20.29 13.26 -6.80
C ALA A 174 19.86 12.23 -7.84
N LYS A 175 20.54 12.12 -8.99
CA LYS A 175 20.27 11.10 -10.02
C LYS A 175 20.52 9.67 -9.55
N GLU A 176 21.40 9.48 -8.57
CA GLU A 176 21.68 8.17 -7.96
C GLU A 176 20.59 7.72 -6.96
N ILE A 177 19.58 8.56 -6.69
CA ILE A 177 18.53 8.31 -5.71
C ILE A 177 17.24 7.89 -6.43
N GLU A 178 16.58 6.86 -5.92
CA GLU A 178 15.24 6.48 -6.37
C GLU A 178 14.21 7.39 -5.66
N TRP A 179 13.49 8.21 -6.42
CA TRP A 179 12.51 9.17 -5.91
C TRP A 179 11.08 8.68 -6.13
N TYR A 180 10.31 8.57 -5.05
CA TYR A 180 8.93 8.11 -5.06
C TYR A 180 8.01 9.17 -4.46
N ASP A 181 7.23 9.83 -5.32
CA ASP A 181 6.07 10.61 -4.89
C ASP A 181 4.90 9.68 -4.53
N ARG A 182 3.72 10.23 -4.24
CA ARG A 182 2.52 9.43 -3.96
C ARG A 182 2.23 8.41 -5.06
N TYR A 183 2.36 8.77 -6.34
CA TYR A 183 2.10 7.84 -7.43
C TYR A 183 3.19 6.78 -7.52
N GLY A 184 4.46 7.18 -7.45
CA GLY A 184 5.61 6.28 -7.42
C GLY A 184 5.55 5.30 -6.24
N LEU A 185 5.10 5.75 -5.06
CA LEU A 185 4.88 4.88 -3.91
C LEU A 185 3.85 3.79 -4.23
N LEU A 186 2.71 4.14 -4.81
CA LEU A 186 1.70 3.12 -5.19
C LEU A 186 2.24 2.15 -6.26
N GLN A 187 3.05 2.62 -7.20
CA GLN A 187 3.72 1.75 -8.18
C GLN A 187 4.70 0.79 -7.49
N LEU A 188 5.54 1.30 -6.59
CA LEU A 188 6.48 0.52 -5.81
C LEU A 188 5.75 -0.59 -5.02
N LEU A 189 4.67 -0.25 -4.31
CA LEU A 189 3.90 -1.22 -3.53
C LEU A 189 3.30 -2.33 -4.40
N ASN A 190 2.75 -1.98 -5.58
CA ASN A 190 2.25 -2.98 -6.52
C ASN A 190 3.35 -3.93 -7.03
N GLN A 191 4.60 -3.48 -7.08
CA GLN A 191 5.74 -4.31 -7.47
C GLN A 191 6.21 -5.21 -6.33
N ILE A 192 6.33 -4.67 -5.11
CA ILE A 192 6.99 -5.38 -4.00
C ILE A 192 6.03 -6.20 -3.13
N ILE A 193 4.74 -5.85 -3.09
CA ILE A 193 3.69 -6.53 -2.30
C ILE A 193 2.36 -6.67 -3.08
N PRO A 194 2.38 -7.26 -4.30
CA PRO A 194 1.20 -7.31 -5.18
C PRO A 194 -0.03 -7.97 -4.53
N ASP A 195 0.15 -9.04 -3.75
CA ASP A 195 -0.95 -9.73 -3.09
C ASP A 195 -1.65 -8.87 -2.04
N THR A 196 -0.88 -8.09 -1.26
CA THR A 196 -1.43 -7.15 -0.28
C THR A 196 -2.13 -5.99 -0.95
N MET A 197 -1.59 -5.48 -2.08
CA MET A 197 -2.25 -4.43 -2.88
C MET A 197 -3.56 -4.92 -3.50
N LEU A 198 -3.59 -6.15 -4.02
CA LEU A 198 -4.81 -6.76 -4.54
C LEU A 198 -5.86 -6.94 -3.44
N LYS A 199 -5.44 -7.38 -2.24
CA LYS A 199 -6.31 -7.48 -1.07
C LYS A 199 -6.88 -6.12 -0.68
N PHE A 200 -6.07 -5.07 -0.65
CA PHE A 200 -6.51 -3.69 -0.41
C PHE A 200 -7.55 -3.23 -1.45
N GLN A 201 -7.28 -3.46 -2.74
CA GLN A 201 -8.20 -3.11 -3.83
C GLN A 201 -9.54 -3.85 -3.71
N LEU A 202 -9.51 -5.14 -3.37
CA LEU A 202 -10.71 -5.92 -3.14
C LEU A 202 -11.51 -5.37 -1.96
N LEU A 203 -10.87 -5.09 -0.82
CA LEU A 203 -11.55 -4.58 0.36
C LEU A 203 -12.22 -3.22 0.11
N ASN A 204 -11.61 -2.34 -0.68
CA ASN A 204 -12.20 -1.04 -1.04
C ASN A 204 -13.21 -1.11 -2.18
N SER A 205 -13.25 -2.19 -2.96
CA SER A 205 -14.27 -2.36 -4.00
C SER A 205 -15.55 -3.00 -3.49
N LEU A 206 -15.54 -3.55 -2.27
CA LEU A 206 -16.71 -4.11 -1.63
C LEU A 206 -17.76 -3.00 -1.35
N PRO A 207 -19.04 -3.23 -1.69
CA PRO A 207 -20.12 -2.35 -1.30
C PRO A 207 -20.19 -2.17 0.23
N MET A 208 -20.69 -1.01 0.66
CA MET A 208 -20.98 -0.77 2.07
C MET A 208 -21.90 -1.86 2.63
N GLY A 209 -21.62 -2.29 3.87
CA GLY A 209 -22.41 -3.32 4.56
C GLY A 209 -22.03 -4.77 4.25
N ILE A 210 -21.18 -5.03 3.24
CA ILE A 210 -20.62 -6.37 3.04
C ILE A 210 -19.66 -6.67 4.19
N LYS A 211 -19.95 -7.76 4.91
CA LYS A 211 -19.12 -8.25 6.03
C LYS A 211 -18.35 -9.49 5.61
N ILE A 212 -17.07 -9.53 5.97
CA ILE A 212 -16.25 -10.75 5.85
C ILE A 212 -16.73 -11.75 6.90
N CYS A 213 -16.80 -13.03 6.54
CA CYS A 213 -17.19 -14.08 7.46
C CYS A 213 -16.20 -14.17 8.63
N PRO A 214 -16.66 -14.02 9.88
CA PRO A 214 -15.77 -14.01 11.04
C PRO A 214 -15.23 -15.40 11.39
N LYS A 215 -15.86 -16.48 10.89
CA LYS A 215 -15.43 -17.86 11.17
C LYS A 215 -14.29 -18.33 10.27
N CYS A 216 -14.41 -18.15 8.96
CA CYS A 216 -13.41 -18.65 8.02
C CYS A 216 -12.50 -17.56 7.45
N SER A 217 -12.90 -16.29 7.52
CA SER A 217 -12.16 -15.18 6.89
C SER A 217 -11.85 -15.42 5.41
N GLU A 218 -12.66 -16.21 4.70
CA GLU A 218 -12.50 -16.52 3.27
C GLU A 218 -13.77 -16.20 2.46
N GLY A 219 -14.94 -16.19 3.12
CA GLY A 219 -16.23 -15.86 2.51
C GLY A 219 -16.76 -14.52 3.01
N ILE A 220 -17.84 -14.06 2.38
CA ILE A 220 -18.63 -12.91 2.86
C ILE A 220 -19.92 -13.40 3.50
N ILE A 221 -20.54 -12.55 4.30
CA ILE A 221 -21.87 -12.79 4.87
C ILE A 221 -22.93 -12.40 3.84
N ILE A 222 -23.79 -13.34 3.49
CA ILE A 222 -24.91 -13.17 2.55
C ILE A 222 -26.24 -13.45 3.24
N ASN A 223 -27.31 -12.86 2.71
CA ASN A 223 -28.68 -13.17 3.13
C ASN A 223 -29.13 -14.47 2.45
N CYS A 224 -29.70 -15.38 3.24
CA CYS A 224 -30.23 -16.65 2.79
C CYS A 224 -31.68 -16.81 3.27
N ARG A 225 -32.45 -17.64 2.57
CA ARG A 225 -33.81 -18.02 2.95
C ARG A 225 -33.88 -19.52 3.16
N ASN A 226 -34.45 -19.95 4.28
CA ASN A 226 -34.72 -21.36 4.52
C ASN A 226 -35.84 -21.81 3.58
N GLY A 227 -35.58 -22.81 2.72
CA GLY A 227 -36.56 -23.28 1.74
C GLY A 227 -37.80 -23.95 2.34
N LYS A 228 -37.73 -24.45 3.58
CA LYS A 228 -38.86 -25.11 4.27
C LYS A 228 -39.67 -24.15 5.11
N THR A 229 -39.00 -23.32 5.92
CA THR A 229 -39.69 -22.40 6.86
C THR A 229 -39.91 -21.01 6.27
N GLY A 230 -39.26 -20.67 5.16
CA GLY A 230 -39.29 -19.35 4.55
C GLY A 230 -38.54 -18.27 5.34
N HIS A 231 -37.96 -18.59 6.51
CA HIS A 231 -37.27 -17.64 7.38
C HIS A 231 -35.96 -17.14 6.74
N LEU A 232 -35.69 -15.85 6.91
CA LEU A 232 -34.42 -15.24 6.51
C LEU A 232 -33.36 -15.44 7.59
N PHE A 233 -32.13 -15.68 7.16
CA PHE A 233 -30.94 -15.76 8.00
C PHE A 233 -29.72 -15.28 7.22
N LYS A 234 -28.62 -15.01 7.90
CA LYS A 234 -27.34 -14.68 7.28
C LYS A 234 -26.41 -15.88 7.34
N ALA A 235 -25.62 -16.11 6.31
CA ALA A 235 -24.66 -17.22 6.26
C ALA A 235 -23.38 -16.85 5.49
N CYS A 236 -22.32 -17.61 5.72
CA CYS A 236 -21.10 -17.52 4.91
C CYS A 236 -21.36 -17.99 3.48
N SER A 237 -20.89 -17.23 2.49
CA SER A 237 -20.95 -17.58 1.06
C SER A 237 -20.19 -18.87 0.70
N LEU A 238 -19.23 -19.28 1.52
CA LEU A 238 -18.49 -20.55 1.37
C LEU A 238 -19.06 -21.69 2.21
N HIS A 239 -20.19 -21.48 2.88
CA HIS A 239 -20.85 -22.50 3.70
C HIS A 239 -19.94 -23.16 4.74
N CYS A 240 -19.07 -22.40 5.41
CA CYS A 240 -18.19 -22.90 6.48
C CYS A 240 -18.93 -23.26 7.79
N GLY A 241 -20.25 -23.31 7.77
CA GLY A 241 -21.11 -23.54 8.94
C GLY A 241 -21.22 -22.33 9.87
N HIS A 242 -20.96 -21.11 9.40
CA HIS A 242 -21.28 -19.87 10.12
C HIS A 242 -22.65 -19.34 9.69
N THR A 243 -23.52 -19.06 10.67
CA THR A 243 -24.84 -18.47 10.46
C THR A 243 -25.14 -17.41 11.52
N GLU A 244 -25.93 -16.41 11.16
CA GLU A 244 -26.37 -15.34 12.07
C GLU A 244 -27.88 -15.09 11.87
N LYS A 245 -28.54 -14.60 12.93
CA LYS A 245 -29.95 -14.20 12.83
C LYS A 245 -30.07 -12.99 11.90
N PHE A 246 -31.16 -12.95 11.14
CA PHE A 246 -31.50 -11.78 10.35
C PHE A 246 -32.16 -10.74 11.26
N ASN A 247 -31.41 -9.68 11.63
CA ASN A 247 -31.96 -8.56 12.38
C ASN A 247 -32.36 -7.45 11.40
N THR A 248 -33.59 -6.95 11.50
CA THR A 248 -34.17 -5.92 10.63
C THR A 248 -33.90 -4.48 11.06
N THR A 249 -33.05 -4.24 12.06
CA THR A 249 -32.70 -2.89 12.53
C THR A 249 -31.39 -2.41 11.91
N GLU A 250 -31.49 -1.76 10.75
CA GLU A 250 -30.59 -0.70 10.27
C GLU A 250 -31.44 0.42 9.69
#